data_AF-A0A3B9LC85-F1
#
_entry.id   AF-A0A3B9LC85-F1
#
_cell.length_a   1.000
_cell.length_b   1.000
_cell.length_c   1.000
_cell.angle_alpha   90.00
_cell.angle_beta   90.00
_cell.angle_gamma   90.00
#
_symmetry.space_group_name_H-M   'P 1'
#
loop_
_entity.id
_entity.type
_entity.pdbx_description
1 polymer ?
#
loop_
_entity_poly.entity_id
_entity_poly.type
_entity_poly.pdbx_seq_one_letter_code
_entity_poly.pdbx_strand_id
1 'polypeptide(L)'
;RRRTILLQFLIESTALCLLGGFIGLAVAYLMCFGIGKGFPSFPIHFSFNLVALSMIVSVLTGLISGFAPAWSASRLDPVTALRYE
;
A
#
# COMPACT_ATOMS: atom_id res chain seq x y z
N ARG A 1 -18.23 14.77 11.92
CA ARG A 1 -18.37 13.30 12.10
C ARG A 1 -18.02 12.52 10.82
N ARG A 2 -18.64 12.77 9.64
CA ARG A 2 -18.26 12.11 8.35
C ARG A 2 -16.77 12.29 7.95
N ARG A 3 -16.19 13.49 8.16
CA ARG A 3 -14.76 13.76 7.90
C ARG A 3 -13.79 12.97 8.80
N THR A 4 -14.22 12.59 10.00
CA THR A 4 -13.39 11.80 10.94
C THR A 4 -13.29 10.35 10.47
N ILE A 5 -14.40 9.76 10.04
CA ILE A 5 -14.45 8.40 9.47
C ILE A 5 -13.58 8.33 8.20
N LEU A 6 -13.70 9.33 7.32
CA LEU A 6 -12.86 9.48 6.13
C LEU A 6 -11.37 9.45 6.47
N LEU A 7 -10.95 10.30 7.42
CA LEU A 7 -9.54 10.40 7.80
C LEU A 7 -9.05 9.11 8.47
N GLN A 8 -9.86 8.44 9.28
CA GLN A 8 -9.49 7.18 9.91
C GLN A 8 -9.21 6.08 8.86
N PHE A 9 -10.14 5.86 7.93
CA PHE A 9 -9.94 4.88 6.85
C PHE A 9 -8.77 5.23 5.92
N LEU A 10 -8.59 6.52 5.64
CA LEU A 10 -7.48 6.98 4.80
C LEU A 10 -6.13 6.75 5.51
N ILE A 11 -6.04 7.08 6.80
CA ILE A 11 -4.83 6.83 7.60
C ILE A 11 -4.54 5.34 7.70
N GLU A 12 -5.55 4.51 7.96
CA GLU A 12 -5.39 3.06 8.06
C GLU A 12 -4.94 2.44 6.73
N SER A 13 -5.57 2.82 5.62
CA SER A 13 -5.18 2.38 4.27
C SER A 13 -3.76 2.83 3.92
N THR A 14 -3.39 4.06 4.27
CA THR A 14 -2.04 4.59 4.05
C THR A 14 -1.00 3.86 4.90
N ALA A 15 -1.31 3.58 6.17
CA ALA A 15 -0.43 2.84 7.07
C ALA A 15 -0.20 1.39 6.58
N LEU A 16 -1.26 0.70 6.15
CA LEU A 16 -1.16 -0.64 5.56
C LEU A 16 -0.34 -0.63 4.26
N CYS A 17 -0.51 0.39 3.42
CA CYS A 17 0.25 0.55 2.18
C CYS A 17 1.75 0.77 2.47
N LEU A 18 2.08 1.63 3.43
CA LEU A 18 3.47 1.86 3.85
C LEU A 18 4.12 0.60 4.43
N LEU A 19 3.39 -0.12 5.29
CA LEU A 19 3.86 -1.40 5.84
C LEU A 19 4.08 -2.43 4.75
N GLY A 20 3.14 -2.59 3.83
CA GLY A 20 3.26 -3.48 2.67
C GLY A 20 4.44 -3.12 1.77
N GLY A 21 4.65 -1.83 1.50
CA GLY A 21 5.78 -1.34 0.71
C GLY A 21 7.13 -1.65 1.39
N PHE A 22 7.23 -1.45 2.70
CA PHE A 22 8.43 -1.77 3.46
C PHE A 22 8.73 -3.29 3.47
N ILE A 23 7.70 -4.12 3.68
CA ILE A 23 7.83 -5.58 3.65
C ILE A 23 8.24 -6.04 2.25
N GLY A 24 7.61 -5.52 1.19
CA GLY A 24 7.95 -5.84 -0.19
C GLY A 24 9.39 -5.47 -0.54
N LEU A 25 9.87 -4.30 -0.09
CA LEU A 25 11.25 -3.87 -0.27
C LEU A 25 12.24 -4.81 0.44
N ALA A 26 11.94 -5.20 1.67
CA ALA A 26 12.76 -6.15 2.43
C ALA A 26 12.84 -7.51 1.74
N VAL A 27 11.71 -8.04 1.24
CA VAL A 27 11.66 -9.30 0.50
C VAL A 27 12.46 -9.20 -0.81
N ALA A 28 12.31 -8.12 -1.57
CA ALA A 28 13.06 -7.91 -2.81
C ALA A 28 14.58 -7.87 -2.57
N TYR A 29 15.01 -7.20 -1.50
CA TYR A 29 16.41 -7.16 -1.10
C TYR A 29 16.95 -8.56 -0.72
N LEU A 30 16.20 -9.30 0.11
CA LEU A 30 16.56 -10.65 0.51
C LEU A 30 16.64 -11.62 -0.67
N MET A 31 15.72 -11.51 -1.63
CA MET A 31 15.78 -12.29 -2.88
C MET A 31 17.02 -11.95 -3.68
N CYS A 32 17.32 -10.67 -3.91
CA CYS A 32 18.51 -10.27 -4.66
C CYS A 32 19.79 -10.74 -3.98
N PHE A 33 19.86 -10.64 -2.65
CA PHE A 33 21.00 -11.14 -1.88
C PHE A 33 21.14 -12.67 -1.94
N GLY A 34 20.03 -13.40 -1.80
CA GLY A 34 20.01 -14.86 -1.85
C GLY A 34 20.41 -15.40 -3.22
N ILE A 35 19.86 -14.81 -4.30
CA ILE A 35 20.18 -15.16 -5.68
C ILE A 35 21.65 -14.80 -5.99
N GLY A 36 22.11 -13.62 -5.57
CA GLY A 36 23.49 -13.21 -5.79
C GLY A 36 24.52 -14.12 -5.11
N LYS A 37 24.18 -14.70 -3.95
CA LYS A 37 25.04 -15.71 -3.29
C LYS A 37 24.92 -17.11 -3.89
N GLY A 38 23.72 -17.51 -4.32
CA GLY A 38 23.48 -18.85 -4.87
C GLY A 38 23.95 -19.02 -6.32
N PHE A 39 23.91 -17.94 -7.10
CA PHE A 39 24.20 -17.93 -8.54
C PHE A 39 25.11 -16.74 -8.90
N PRO A 40 26.43 -16.82 -8.61
CA PRO A 40 27.35 -15.71 -8.82
C PRO A 40 27.54 -15.32 -10.30
N SER A 41 27.18 -16.19 -11.25
CA SER A 41 27.18 -15.89 -12.68
C SER A 41 25.92 -15.19 -13.18
N PHE A 42 24.89 -15.04 -12.33
CA PHE A 42 23.63 -14.41 -12.71
C PHE A 42 23.72 -12.90 -12.49
N PRO A 43 23.55 -12.06 -13.53
CA PRO A 43 23.67 -10.61 -13.40
C PRO A 43 22.43 -10.03 -12.73
N ILE A 44 22.34 -10.12 -11.41
CA ILE A 44 21.29 -9.50 -10.61
C ILE A 44 21.80 -8.17 -10.03
N HIS A 45 21.09 -7.09 -10.35
CA HIS A 45 21.46 -5.74 -9.93
C HIS A 45 20.30 -5.08 -9.22
N PHE A 46 20.54 -4.61 -7.99
CA PHE A 46 19.55 -3.86 -7.23
C PHE A 46 19.53 -2.41 -7.73
N SER A 47 18.61 -2.09 -8.64
CA SER A 47 18.50 -0.75 -9.22
C SER A 47 17.63 0.17 -8.36
N PHE A 48 18.23 1.26 -7.87
CA PHE A 48 17.52 2.26 -7.07
C PHE A 48 16.37 2.93 -7.85
N ASN A 49 16.48 3.02 -9.18
CA ASN A 49 15.43 3.54 -10.04
C ASN A 49 14.18 2.65 -10.03
N LEU A 50 14.36 1.32 -10.08
CA LEU A 50 13.24 0.36 -10.01
C LEU A 50 12.58 0.38 -8.63
N VAL A 51 13.39 0.52 -7.57
CA VAL A 51 12.88 0.70 -6.21
C VAL A 51 12.01 1.95 -6.12
N ALA A 52 12.51 3.10 -6.57
CA ALA A 52 11.74 4.35 -6.56
C ALA A 52 10.45 4.24 -7.36
N LEU A 53 10.49 3.65 -8.56
CA LEU A 53 9.31 3.41 -9.39
C LEU A 53 8.29 2.51 -8.67
N SER A 54 8.75 1.41 -8.08
CA SER A 54 7.88 0.47 -7.34
C SER A 54 7.22 1.12 -6.13
N MET A 55 7.94 2.00 -5.42
CA MET A 55 7.38 2.76 -4.30
C MET A 55 6.30 3.73 -4.75
N ILE A 56 6.53 4.46 -5.85
CA ILE A 56 5.52 5.36 -6.42
C ILE A 56 4.27 4.57 -6.81
N VAL A 57 4.43 3.45 -7.51
CA VAL A 57 3.31 2.59 -7.91
C VAL A 57 2.56 2.07 -6.68
N SER A 58 3.26 1.58 -5.66
CA SER A 58 2.65 1.08 -4.42
C SER A 58 1.81 2.16 -3.73
N VAL A 59 2.36 3.37 -3.56
CA VAL A 59 1.66 4.51 -2.96
C VAL A 59 0.42 4.89 -3.78
N LEU A 60 0.52 4.94 -5.11
CA LEU A 60 -0.61 5.22 -5.99
C LEU A 60 -1.70 4.16 -5.86
N THR A 61 -1.34 2.87 -5.85
CA THR A 61 -2.31 1.78 -5.66
C THR A 61 -2.99 1.86 -4.30
N GLY A 62 -2.24 2.15 -3.23
CA GLY A 62 -2.80 2.32 -1.89
C GLY A 62 -3.73 3.53 -1.77
N LEU A 63 -3.36 4.66 -2.39
CA LEU A 63 -4.21 5.85 -2.45
C LEU A 63 -5.51 5.56 -3.21
N ILE A 64 -5.43 4.95 -4.39
CA ILE A 64 -6.63 4.64 -5.19
C ILE A 64 -7.54 3.66 -4.44
N SER A 65 -6.96 2.59 -3.88
CA SER A 65 -7.70 1.57 -3.14
C SER A 65 -8.28 2.07 -1.82
N GLY A 66 -7.65 3.04 -1.14
CA GLY A 66 -8.15 3.60 0.11
C GLY A 66 -9.11 4.78 -0.09
N PHE A 67 -8.90 5.59 -1.13
CA PHE A 67 -9.70 6.78 -1.40
C PHE A 67 -11.11 6.44 -1.90
N ALA A 68 -11.24 5.48 -2.82
CA ALA A 68 -12.54 5.07 -3.36
C ALA A 68 -13.54 4.55 -2.28
N PRO A 69 -13.17 3.64 -1.36
CA PRO A 69 -14.06 3.21 -0.29
C PRO A 69 -14.27 4.30 0.76
N ALA A 70 -13.24 5.09 1.10
CA ALA A 70 -13.38 6.18 2.06
C ALA A 70 -14.39 7.23 1.57
N TRP A 71 -14.34 7.58 0.28
CA TRP A 71 -15.30 8.49 -0.33
C TRP A 71 -16.73 7.93 -0.27
N SER A 72 -16.90 6.66 -0.63
CA SER A 72 -18.20 5.97 -0.54
C SER A 72 -18.76 5.96 0.90
N ALA A 73 -17.94 5.62 1.89
CA ALA A 73 -18.31 5.60 3.31
C ALA A 73 -18.71 6.97 3.86
N SER A 74 -18.07 8.05 3.37
CA SER A 74 -18.40 9.42 3.79
C SER A 74 -19.77 9.90 3.33
N ARG A 75 -20.28 9.32 2.24
CA ARG A 75 -21.57 9.71 1.65
C ARG A 75 -22.74 8.90 2.19
N LEU A 76 -22.50 7.75 2.85
CA LEU A 76 -23.57 6.98 3.51
C LEU A 76 -24.33 7.84 4.53
N ASP A 77 -25.65 7.82 4.43
CA ASP A 77 -26.52 8.48 5.41
C ASP A 77 -26.58 7.65 6.70
N PRO A 78 -26.28 8.25 7.87
CA PRO A 78 -26.26 7.52 9.13
C PRO A 78 -27.64 6.93 9.49
N VAL A 79 -28.73 7.51 8.98
CA VAL A 79 -30.10 7.01 9.17
C VAL A 79 -30.33 5.68 8.43
N THR A 80 -29.72 5.47 7.26
CA THR A 80 -29.83 4.21 6.52
C THR A 80 -28.92 3.12 7.09
N ALA A 81 -27.78 3.50 7.68
CA ALA A 81 -26.87 2.56 8.32
C ALA A 81 -27.44 1.92 9.61
N LEU A 82 -28.21 2.68 10.40
CA LEU A 82 -28.88 2.16 11.62
C LEU A 82 -30.15 1.36 11.35
N ARG A 83 -30.72 1.46 10.15
CA ARG A 83 -32.00 0.82 9.77
C ARG A 83 -31.80 -0.54 9.08
N TYR A 84 -30.55 -0.93 8.87
CA TYR A 84 -30.14 -2.24 8.37
C TYR A 84 -29.67 -3.19 9.49
N GLU A 85 -29.76 -2.77 10.76
CA GLU A 85 -29.84 -3.70 11.89
C GLU A 85 -31.24 -4.29 12.01
#